data_AF-A0A7X3YZU9-F1
#
_entry.id   AF-A0A7X3YZU9-F1
#
_cell.length_a   1.000
_cell.length_b   1.000
_cell.length_c   1.000
_cell.angle_alpha   90.00
_cell.angle_beta   90.00
_cell.angle_gamma   90.00
#
_symmetry.space_group_name_H-M   'P 1'
#
loop_
_entity.id
_entity.type
_entity.pdbx_description
1 polymer ?
#
loop_
_entity_poly.entity_id
_entity_poly.type
_entity_poly.pdbx_seq_one_letter_code
_entity_poly.pdbx_strand_id
1 'polypeptide(L)'
;MERQKLINTCIDRLVFLKSKVEVSSKLNLTDMNIHSENFYRDFLNLLYEYDLKNINKIQHNATSIDLVDQNNKIAIQVTSTPNLAKTKKTVDSFISKKLYEKYERLVILNIVKKTQHSKGQIGEEGLYQLDTNRDIWDVFDSVIPANFFL
;
A
#
# COMPACT_ATOMS: atom_id res chain seq x y z
N MET A 1 -22.51 -23.20 3.40
CA MET A 1 -21.41 -24.18 3.24
C MET A 1 -20.42 -23.76 2.16
N GLU A 2 -20.85 -23.54 0.91
CA GLU A 2 -20.01 -23.04 -0.21
C GLU A 2 -19.22 -21.76 0.14
N ARG A 3 -19.90 -20.75 0.67
CA ARG A 3 -19.25 -19.48 1.04
C ARG A 3 -18.18 -19.61 2.13
N GLN A 4 -18.44 -20.41 3.17
CA GLN A 4 -17.44 -20.66 4.21
C GLN A 4 -16.19 -21.35 3.64
N LYS A 5 -16.41 -22.26 2.68
CA LYS A 5 -15.32 -22.97 1.98
C LYS A 5 -14.50 -22.02 1.12
N LEU A 6 -15.15 -21.08 0.42
CA LEU A 6 -14.47 -20.02 -0.35
C LEU A 6 -13.67 -19.10 0.56
N ILE A 7 -14.26 -18.64 1.67
CA ILE A 7 -13.58 -17.80 2.66
C ILE A 7 -12.34 -18.51 3.22
N ASN A 8 -12.49 -19.76 3.65
CA ASN A 8 -11.36 -20.55 4.16
C ASN A 8 -10.29 -20.74 3.08
N THR A 9 -10.69 -20.97 1.82
CA THR A 9 -9.74 -21.08 0.71
C THR A 9 -8.97 -19.76 0.50
N CYS A 10 -9.64 -18.61 0.54
CA CYS A 10 -8.97 -17.31 0.45
C CYS A 10 -8.00 -17.09 1.60
N ILE A 11 -8.42 -17.42 2.83
CA ILE A 11 -7.56 -17.33 4.03
C ILE A 11 -6.33 -18.23 3.86
N ASP A 12 -6.51 -19.50 3.48
CA ASP A 12 -5.40 -20.44 3.30
C ASP A 12 -4.41 -19.97 2.23
N ARG A 13 -4.91 -19.39 1.13
CA ARG A 13 -4.06 -18.81 0.07
C ARG A 13 -3.30 -17.58 0.55
N LEU A 14 -3.95 -16.69 1.30
CA LEU A 14 -3.30 -15.51 1.89
C LEU A 14 -2.22 -15.91 2.91
N VAL A 15 -2.50 -16.90 3.76
CA VAL A 15 -1.54 -17.44 4.74
C VAL A 15 -0.35 -18.07 4.03
N PHE A 16 -0.59 -18.93 3.03
CA PHE A 16 0.47 -19.56 2.26
C PHE A 16 1.37 -18.53 1.56
N LEU A 17 0.76 -17.48 1.01
CA LEU A 17 1.47 -16.42 0.32
C LEU A 17 2.30 -15.57 1.28
N LYS A 18 1.74 -15.20 2.44
CA LYS A 18 2.49 -14.58 3.53
C LYS A 18 3.70 -15.40 3.93
N SER A 19 3.54 -16.71 4.14
CA SER A 19 4.65 -17.60 4.47
C SER A 19 5.70 -17.66 3.36
N LYS A 20 5.29 -17.66 2.08
CA LYS A 20 6.24 -17.57 0.95
C LYS A 20 7.02 -16.27 0.95
N VAL A 21 6.38 -15.14 1.23
CA VAL A 21 7.04 -13.83 1.33
C VAL A 21 8.03 -13.82 2.50
N GLU A 22 7.63 -14.32 3.67
CA GLU A 22 8.50 -14.43 4.85
C GLU A 22 9.71 -15.35 4.61
N VAL A 23 9.53 -16.46 3.89
CA VAL A 23 10.62 -17.38 3.54
C VAL A 23 11.53 -16.75 2.47
N SER A 24 10.97 -16.15 1.43
CA SER A 24 11.76 -15.52 0.35
C SER A 24 12.58 -14.34 0.86
N SER A 25 12.01 -13.58 1.79
CA SER A 25 12.66 -12.54 2.59
C SER A 25 13.91 -13.06 3.32
N LYS A 26 13.80 -14.21 3.99
CA LYS A 26 14.93 -14.84 4.71
C LYS A 26 16.00 -15.41 3.77
N LEU A 27 15.65 -15.74 2.53
CA LEU A 27 16.55 -16.36 1.55
C LEU A 27 17.37 -15.35 0.74
N ASN A 28 17.23 -14.03 0.97
CA ASN A 28 17.92 -12.95 0.23
C ASN A 28 17.78 -13.04 -1.31
N LEU A 29 16.78 -13.77 -1.81
CA LEU A 29 16.50 -13.88 -3.24
C LEU A 29 15.70 -12.65 -3.64
N THR A 30 16.38 -11.60 -4.13
CA THR A 30 15.85 -10.31 -4.61
C THR A 30 15.26 -9.38 -3.53
N ASP A 31 15.43 -8.07 -3.72
CA ASP A 31 14.99 -7.00 -2.80
C ASP A 31 13.53 -7.23 -2.34
N MET A 32 13.34 -7.54 -1.05
CA MET A 32 12.01 -7.80 -0.46
C MET A 32 10.97 -6.72 -0.80
N ASN A 33 11.42 -5.48 -0.98
CA ASN A 33 10.58 -4.36 -1.35
C ASN A 33 9.96 -4.56 -2.73
N ILE A 34 10.74 -4.94 -3.74
CA ILE A 34 10.25 -5.15 -5.12
C ILE A 34 9.24 -6.30 -5.17
N HIS A 35 9.46 -7.37 -4.41
CA HIS A 35 8.50 -8.47 -4.32
C HIS A 35 7.20 -8.05 -3.65
N SER A 36 7.30 -7.29 -2.56
CA SER A 36 6.14 -6.78 -1.85
C SER A 36 5.32 -5.81 -2.71
N GLU A 37 5.99 -4.90 -3.43
CA GLU A 37 5.34 -3.97 -4.37
C GLU A 37 4.56 -4.73 -5.46
N ASN A 38 5.16 -5.74 -6.10
CA ASN A 38 4.49 -6.53 -7.13
C ASN A 38 3.30 -7.30 -6.56
N PHE A 39 3.47 -7.92 -5.39
CA PHE A 39 2.39 -8.64 -4.72
C PHE A 39 1.21 -7.72 -4.40
N TYR A 40 1.45 -6.59 -3.72
CA TYR A 40 0.38 -5.68 -3.33
C TYR A 40 -0.25 -4.97 -4.53
N ARG A 41 0.50 -4.72 -5.62
CA ARG A 41 -0.10 -4.28 -6.89
C ARG A 41 -1.17 -5.26 -7.35
N ASP A 42 -0.80 -6.53 -7.52
CA ASP A 42 -1.71 -7.53 -8.08
C ASP A 42 -2.88 -7.79 -7.12
N PHE A 43 -2.61 -7.84 -5.82
CA PHE A 43 -3.65 -8.02 -4.81
C PHE A 43 -4.66 -6.87 -4.77
N LEU A 44 -4.20 -5.62 -4.78
CA LEU A 44 -5.08 -4.44 -4.73
C LEU A 44 -5.85 -4.24 -6.04
N ASN A 45 -5.25 -4.56 -7.19
CA ASN A 45 -5.94 -4.56 -8.48
C ASN A 45 -7.12 -5.55 -8.48
N LEU A 46 -6.93 -6.74 -7.90
CA LEU A 46 -8.01 -7.73 -7.78
C LEU A 46 -9.08 -7.30 -6.76
N LEU A 47 -8.68 -6.63 -5.68
CA LEU A 47 -9.58 -6.31 -4.57
C LEU A 47 -10.45 -5.08 -4.83
N TYR A 48 -9.91 -4.09 -5.53
CA TYR A 48 -10.54 -2.80 -5.76
C TYR A 48 -10.79 -2.48 -7.23
N GLU A 49 -10.54 -3.43 -8.13
CA GLU A 49 -10.61 -3.22 -9.59
C GLU A 49 -9.71 -2.05 -10.07
N TYR A 50 -8.58 -1.85 -9.40
CA TYR A 50 -7.58 -0.87 -9.79
C TYR A 50 -6.73 -1.34 -10.97
N ASP A 51 -6.06 -0.38 -11.64
CA ASP A 51 -5.01 -0.58 -12.64
C ASP A 51 -3.67 -0.04 -12.11
N LEU A 52 -3.27 -0.47 -10.90
CA LEU A 52 -2.00 -0.08 -10.31
C LEU A 52 -0.84 -0.61 -11.14
N LYS A 53 0.12 0.27 -11.44
CA LYS A 53 1.37 -0.04 -12.12
C LYS A 53 2.54 0.43 -11.28
N ASN A 54 3.63 -0.33 -11.34
CA ASN A 54 4.86 0.04 -10.63
C ASN A 54 5.52 1.22 -11.35
N ILE A 55 5.73 2.32 -10.63
CA ILE A 55 6.27 3.55 -11.21
C ILE A 55 7.72 3.39 -11.65
N ASN A 56 8.49 2.50 -11.00
CA ASN A 56 9.88 2.22 -11.38
C ASN A 56 9.98 1.60 -12.79
N LYS A 57 8.90 1.01 -13.31
CA LYS A 57 8.83 0.50 -14.70
C LYS A 57 8.44 1.57 -15.73
N ILE A 58 7.91 2.71 -15.28
CA ILE A 58 7.34 3.77 -16.13
C ILE A 58 8.24 5.01 -16.13
N GLN A 59 8.84 5.33 -14.98
CA GLN A 59 9.64 6.52 -14.76
C GLN A 59 10.76 6.19 -13.76
N HIS A 60 12.00 6.07 -14.24
CA HIS A 60 13.16 6.02 -13.35
C HIS A 60 13.33 7.40 -12.73
N ASN A 61 12.98 7.58 -11.45
CA ASN A 61 13.61 8.51 -10.50
C ASN A 61 12.83 8.69 -9.18
N ALA A 62 13.45 8.27 -8.06
CA ALA A 62 13.44 8.89 -6.73
C ALA A 62 12.11 9.39 -6.12
N THR A 63 10.94 8.91 -6.55
CA THR A 63 9.65 9.18 -5.89
C THR A 63 9.49 8.26 -4.70
N SER A 64 8.95 8.80 -3.60
CA SER A 64 8.66 8.00 -2.40
C SER A 64 7.41 7.11 -2.56
N ILE A 65 7.00 6.83 -3.79
CA ILE A 65 5.76 6.13 -4.17
C ILE A 65 6.17 5.02 -5.13
N ASP A 66 5.52 3.87 -5.00
CA ASP A 66 5.90 2.66 -5.71
C ASP A 66 4.87 2.27 -6.75
N LEU A 67 3.58 2.45 -6.45
CA LEU A 67 2.47 2.07 -7.31
C LEU A 67 1.58 3.28 -7.62
N VAL A 68 1.08 3.35 -8.86
CA VAL A 68 0.16 4.40 -9.30
C VAL A 68 -0.93 3.82 -10.19
N ASP A 69 -2.14 4.35 -10.04
CA ASP A 69 -3.25 4.15 -10.96
C ASP A 69 -3.71 5.54 -11.42
N GLN A 70 -3.58 5.77 -12.73
CA GLN A 70 -3.90 7.06 -13.34
C GLN A 70 -5.41 7.27 -13.51
N ASN A 71 -6.17 6.19 -13.69
CA ASN A 71 -7.61 6.26 -13.90
C ASN A 71 -8.32 6.58 -12.59
N ASN A 72 -7.95 5.87 -11.51
CA ASN A 72 -8.46 6.10 -10.17
C ASN A 72 -7.71 7.21 -9.42
N LYS A 73 -6.68 7.81 -10.06
CA LYS A 73 -5.84 8.89 -9.52
C LYS A 73 -5.31 8.59 -8.11
N ILE A 74 -4.85 7.37 -7.89
CA ILE A 74 -4.32 6.92 -6.60
C ILE A 74 -2.82 6.61 -6.72
N ALA A 75 -2.08 7.03 -5.70
CA ALA A 75 -0.67 6.74 -5.51
C ALA A 75 -0.49 5.94 -4.22
N ILE A 76 0.33 4.89 -4.25
CA ILE A 76 0.58 4.03 -3.09
C ILE A 76 2.08 3.89 -2.87
N GLN A 77 2.52 4.19 -1.65
CA GLN A 77 3.81 3.77 -1.13
C GLN A 77 3.64 2.42 -0.42
N VAL A 78 4.49 1.45 -0.73
CA VAL A 78 4.63 0.20 -0.01
C VAL A 78 5.88 0.27 0.87
N THR A 79 5.76 -0.01 2.17
CA THR A 79 6.88 0.15 3.12
C THR A 79 6.89 -0.89 4.23
N SER A 80 8.08 -1.32 4.64
CA SER A 80 8.30 -2.15 5.83
C SER A 80 8.57 -1.33 7.10
N THR A 81 8.64 0.00 7.00
CA THR A 81 8.98 0.90 8.11
C THR A 81 7.77 1.72 8.53
N PRO A 82 7.08 1.36 9.64
CA PRO A 82 5.79 1.93 10.03
C PRO A 82 5.92 3.16 10.93
N ASN A 83 6.93 4.01 10.68
CA ASN A 83 7.17 5.19 11.51
C ASN A 83 6.64 6.47 10.85
N LEU A 84 6.17 7.41 11.67
CA LEU A 84 5.57 8.66 11.21
C LEU A 84 6.57 9.53 10.42
N ALA A 85 7.87 9.40 10.71
CA ALA A 85 8.93 10.12 10.00
C ALA A 85 9.00 9.71 8.52
N LYS A 86 8.84 8.41 8.23
CA LYS A 86 8.78 7.88 6.86
C LYS A 86 7.53 8.39 6.16
N THR A 87 6.36 8.32 6.81
CA THR A 87 5.11 8.90 6.28
C THR A 87 5.28 10.36 5.93
N LYS A 88 5.81 11.17 6.86
CA LYS A 88 6.04 12.61 6.62
C LYS A 88 6.95 12.82 5.41
N LYS A 89 8.07 12.09 5.33
CA LYS A 89 8.99 12.17 4.18
C LYS A 89 8.29 11.83 2.87
N THR A 90 7.41 10.83 2.86
CA THR A 90 6.63 10.47 1.66
C THR A 90 5.65 11.58 1.27
N VAL A 91 4.92 12.15 2.23
CA VAL A 91 3.99 13.27 1.98
C VAL A 91 4.74 14.52 1.50
N ASP A 92 5.85 14.90 2.14
CA ASP A 92 6.68 16.03 1.73
C ASP A 92 7.23 15.82 0.30
N SER A 93 7.62 14.58 -0.03
CA SER A 93 8.03 14.21 -1.40
C SER A 93 6.88 14.25 -2.41
N PHE A 94 5.65 13.95 -1.99
CA PHE A 94 4.45 14.00 -2.82
C PHE A 94 4.08 15.45 -3.17
N ILE A 95 4.17 16.34 -2.18
CA ILE A 95 3.90 17.77 -2.32
C ILE A 95 4.99 18.45 -3.15
N SER A 96 6.26 18.28 -2.80
CA SER A 96 7.38 18.92 -3.50
C SER A 96 7.47 18.56 -4.98
N LYS A 97 7.03 17.36 -5.36
CA LYS A 97 6.96 16.89 -6.75
C LYS A 97 5.62 17.17 -7.44
N LYS A 98 4.69 17.87 -6.76
CA LYS A 98 3.35 18.20 -7.26
C LYS A 98 2.55 16.99 -7.72
N LEU A 99 2.77 15.85 -7.10
CA LEU A 99 2.08 14.61 -7.48
C LEU A 99 0.60 14.65 -7.11
N TYR A 100 0.21 15.50 -6.17
CA TYR A 100 -1.18 15.81 -5.84
C TYR A 100 -1.97 16.41 -7.02
N GLU A 101 -1.31 16.99 -8.03
CA GLU A 101 -1.99 17.46 -9.24
C GLU A 101 -2.44 16.30 -10.15
N LYS A 102 -1.82 15.13 -10.01
CA LYS A 102 -2.11 13.92 -10.80
C LYS A 102 -2.90 12.88 -10.03
N TYR A 103 -2.61 12.74 -8.75
CA TYR A 103 -3.18 11.73 -7.87
C TYR A 103 -3.90 12.43 -6.71
N GLU A 104 -5.20 12.22 -6.61
CA GLU A 104 -6.04 12.83 -5.58
C GLU A 104 -5.82 12.17 -4.22
N ARG A 105 -5.35 10.92 -4.21
CA ARG A 105 -5.13 10.13 -2.98
C ARG A 105 -3.74 9.51 -2.94
N LEU A 106 -3.03 9.73 -1.83
CA LEU A 106 -1.80 9.03 -1.46
C LEU A 106 -2.12 8.05 -0.33
N VAL A 107 -1.75 6.79 -0.50
CA VAL A 107 -1.87 5.74 0.52
C VAL A 107 -0.48 5.24 0.93
N ILE A 108 -0.30 5.02 2.23
CA ILE A 108 0.90 4.40 2.82
C ILE A 108 0.53 2.99 3.28
N LEU A 109 1.01 1.98 2.58
CA LEU A 109 0.79 0.58 2.90
C LEU A 109 1.98 0.02 3.68
N ASN A 110 1.78 -0.22 4.97
CA ASN A 110 2.76 -0.86 5.83
C ASN A 110 2.64 -2.38 5.73
N ILE A 111 3.71 -3.05 5.31
CA ILE A 111 3.78 -4.53 5.22
C ILE A 111 3.89 -5.16 6.63
N VAL A 112 4.21 -4.34 7.63
CA VAL A 112 4.23 -4.70 9.05
C VAL A 112 3.17 -3.92 9.80
N LYS A 113 2.76 -4.39 10.98
CA LYS A 113 1.78 -3.72 11.83
C LYS A 113 2.15 -2.24 12.04
N LYS A 114 1.21 -1.32 11.80
CA LYS A 114 1.45 0.11 12.00
C LYS A 114 1.59 0.43 13.48
N THR A 115 2.37 1.46 13.79
CA THR A 115 2.38 2.03 15.14
C THR A 115 1.17 2.95 15.30
N GLN A 116 0.60 3.05 16.51
CA GLN A 116 -0.50 4.00 16.72
C GLN A 116 0.01 5.42 16.46
N HIS A 117 -0.63 6.11 15.52
CA HIS A 117 -0.26 7.48 15.16
C HIS A 117 -1.22 8.45 15.85
N SER A 118 -0.67 9.39 16.61
CA SER A 118 -1.43 10.36 17.42
C SER A 118 -1.89 11.61 16.66
N LYS A 119 -1.39 11.82 15.42
CA LYS A 119 -1.78 12.94 14.56
C LYS A 119 -2.81 12.48 13.55
N GLY A 120 -3.93 13.21 13.39
CA GLY A 120 -4.99 12.88 12.42
C GLY A 120 -4.66 13.23 10.97
N GLN A 121 -3.80 14.22 10.72
CA GLN A 121 -3.42 14.65 9.38
C GLN A 121 -1.92 14.97 9.28
N ILE A 122 -1.32 14.70 8.11
CA ILE A 122 0.07 15.02 7.77
C ILE A 122 0.11 15.68 6.40
N GLY A 123 0.73 16.84 6.30
CA GLY A 123 0.93 17.55 5.03
C GLY A 123 0.95 19.05 5.21
N GLU A 124 0.68 19.76 4.13
CA GLU A 124 0.64 21.22 4.08
C GLU A 124 -0.80 21.69 3.86
N GLU A 125 -1.31 22.49 4.79
CA GLU A 125 -2.66 23.04 4.74
C GLU A 125 -2.83 23.93 3.49
N GLY A 126 -3.97 23.79 2.81
CA GLY A 126 -4.23 24.49 1.56
C GLY A 126 -3.59 23.88 0.31
N LEU A 127 -2.71 22.87 0.46
CA LEU A 127 -2.15 22.10 -0.66
C LEU A 127 -2.59 20.64 -0.64
N TYR A 128 -2.10 19.87 0.33
CA TYR A 128 -2.40 18.44 0.44
C TYR A 128 -2.18 17.96 1.87
N GLN A 129 -3.15 17.20 2.39
CA GLN A 129 -3.07 16.57 3.69
C GLN A 129 -3.50 15.10 3.58
N LEU A 130 -2.62 14.22 4.04
CA LEU A 130 -2.89 12.80 4.20
C LEU A 130 -3.64 12.57 5.51
N ASP A 131 -4.76 11.85 5.46
CA ASP A 131 -5.50 11.42 6.65
C ASP A 131 -4.87 10.14 7.21
N THR A 132 -4.34 10.20 8.41
CA THR A 132 -3.56 9.09 8.98
C THR A 132 -4.42 7.88 9.37
N ASN A 133 -5.73 8.08 9.56
CA ASN A 133 -6.65 6.99 9.90
C ASN A 133 -7.15 6.29 8.64
N ARG A 134 -7.39 7.05 7.56
CA ARG A 134 -7.95 6.53 6.31
C ARG A 134 -6.90 6.03 5.33
N ASP A 135 -5.74 6.69 5.28
CA ASP A 135 -4.78 6.55 4.19
C ASP A 135 -3.47 5.87 4.62
N ILE A 136 -3.33 5.50 5.90
CA ILE A 136 -2.26 4.62 6.38
C ILE A 136 -2.84 3.24 6.67
N TRP A 137 -2.53 2.30 5.77
CA TRP A 137 -2.92 0.91 5.87
C TRP A 137 -1.78 0.08 6.47
N ASP A 138 -2.14 -1.01 7.11
CA ASP A 138 -1.22 -2.10 7.37
C ASP A 138 -1.82 -3.45 6.95
N VAL A 139 -1.02 -4.52 7.00
CA VAL A 139 -1.44 -5.88 6.61
C VAL A 139 -2.52 -6.50 7.50
N PHE A 140 -2.80 -5.89 8.65
CA PHE A 140 -3.79 -6.32 9.62
C PHE A 140 -5.04 -5.43 9.65
N ASP A 141 -4.92 -4.18 9.19
CA ASP A 141 -6.05 -3.36 8.82
C ASP A 141 -6.80 -4.11 7.72
N SER A 142 -8.13 -4.06 7.77
CA SER A 142 -9.02 -4.64 6.79
C SER A 142 -8.84 -3.92 5.44
N VAL A 143 -7.73 -4.17 4.75
CA VAL A 143 -7.55 -3.85 3.32
C VAL A 143 -8.68 -4.53 2.53
N ILE A 144 -9.28 -5.58 3.09
CA ILE A 144 -10.54 -6.16 2.63
C ILE A 144 -11.71 -5.34 3.21
N PRO A 145 -12.48 -4.60 2.38
CA PRO A 145 -13.73 -4.01 2.84
C PRO A 145 -14.61 -5.12 3.44
N ALA A 146 -15.27 -4.88 4.57
CA ALA A 146 -16.17 -5.87 5.18
C ALA A 146 -17.21 -6.42 4.18
N ASN A 147 -17.54 -5.62 3.16
CA ASN A 147 -18.46 -5.97 2.08
C ASN A 147 -17.93 -7.04 1.10
N PHE A 148 -16.63 -7.35 1.12
CA PHE A 148 -16.07 -8.41 0.28
C PHE A 148 -16.45 -9.82 0.78
N PHE A 149 -16.90 -9.92 2.03
CA PHE A 149 -17.38 -11.14 2.65
C PHE A 149 -18.89 -11.15 2.88
N LEU A 150 -19.63 -10.13 2.42
CA LEU A 150 -21.09 -10.01 2.53
C LEU A 150 -21.78 -10.33 1.20
#